data_AF-A0A9D6PRM1-F1
#
_entry.id   AF-A0A9D6PRM1-F1
#
_cell.length_a   1.000
_cell.length_b   1.000
_cell.length_c   1.000
_cell.angle_alpha   90.00
_cell.angle_beta   90.00
_cell.angle_gamma   90.00
#
_symmetry.space_group_name_H-M   'P 1'
#
loop_
_entity.id
_entity.type
_entity.pdbx_description
1 polymer ?
#
loop_
_entity_poly.entity_id
_entity_poly.type
_entity_poly.pdbx_seq_one_letter_code
_entity_poly.pdbx_strand_id
1 'polypeptide(L)' 'IYRSIEELQLDLDEWIKYYNHDRTHQGKMCCGRTPMATFMEGKEICRSKLIA' A
#
# COMPACT_ATOMS: atom_id res chain seq x y z
N ILE A 1 -19.86 8.17 -14.80
CA ILE A 1 -18.90 9.28 -14.61
C ILE A 1 -19.34 10.00 -13.35
N TYR A 2 -18.44 10.23 -12.39
CA TYR A 2 -18.74 10.82 -11.08
C TYR A 2 -19.44 12.18 -11.22
N ARG A 3 -20.34 12.50 -10.28
CA ARG A 3 -21.14 13.73 -10.28
C ARG A 3 -20.53 14.86 -9.44
N SER A 4 -19.53 14.56 -8.62
CA SER A 4 -18.80 15.55 -7.84
C SER A 4 -17.38 15.08 -7.52
N ILE A 5 -16.55 16.00 -7.00
CA ILE A 5 -15.19 15.69 -6.54
C ILE A 5 -15.25 14.76 -5.31
N GLU A 6 -16.25 14.94 -4.45
CA GLU A 6 -16.44 14.12 -3.25
C GLU A 6 -16.72 12.66 -3.63
N GLU A 7 -17.55 12.43 -4.65
CA GLU A 7 -17.83 11.07 -5.16
C GLU A 7 -16.57 10.39 -5.70
N LEU A 8 -15.73 11.15 -6.43
CA LEU A 8 -14.43 10.66 -6.91
C LEU A 8 -13.46 10.37 -5.76
N GLN A 9 -13.42 11.24 -4.75
CA GLN A 9 -12.51 11.08 -3.61
C GLN A 9 -12.85 9.84 -2.79
N LEU A 10 -14.14 9.58 -2.54
CA LEU A 10 -14.59 8.41 -1.80
C LEU A 10 -14.17 7.10 -2.49
N ASP A 11 -14.37 7.03 -3.80
CA ASP A 11 -14.00 5.83 -4.59
C ASP A 11 -12.47 5.67 -4.65
N LEU A 12 -11.73 6.77 -4.77
CA LEU A 12 -10.26 6.75 -4.71
C LEU A 12 -9.75 6.26 -3.35
N ASP A 13 -10.33 6.75 -2.25
CA ASP A 13 -9.94 6.35 -0.89
C ASP A 13 -10.19 4.86 -0.65
N GLU A 14 -11.35 4.36 -1.10
CA GLU A 14 -11.67 2.93 -1.04
C GLU A 14 -10.69 2.10 -1.87
N TRP A 15 -10.40 2.55 -3.10
CA TRP A 15 -9.47 1.86 -3.99
C TRP A 15 -8.04 1.82 -3.42
N ILE A 16 -7.55 2.93 -2.85
CA ILE A 16 -6.23 3.01 -2.22
C ILE A 16 -6.15 2.04 -1.04
N LYS A 17 -7.20 1.98 -0.21
CA LYS A 17 -7.25 1.06 0.93
C LYS A 17 -7.14 -0.39 0.44
N TYR A 18 -7.98 -0.79 -0.51
CA TYR A 18 -7.95 -2.13 -1.10
C TYR A 18 -6.58 -2.46 -1.70
N TYR A 19 -6.02 -1.55 -2.51
CA TYR A 19 -4.74 -1.76 -3.18
C TYR A 19 -3.60 -1.98 -2.18
N ASN A 20 -3.54 -1.15 -1.13
CA ASN A 20 -2.44 -1.20 -0.17
C ASN A 20 -2.55 -2.37 0.83
N HIS A 21 -3.77 -2.75 1.21
CA HIS A 21 -3.99 -3.66 2.34
C HIS A 21 -4.52 -5.03 1.98
N ASP A 22 -5.26 -5.17 0.89
CA ASP A 22 -5.99 -6.41 0.57
C ASP A 22 -5.43 -7.07 -0.68
N ARG A 23 -4.98 -6.29 -1.66
CA ARG A 23 -4.42 -6.81 -2.90
C ARG A 23 -3.01 -7.35 -2.70
N THR A 24 -2.86 -8.66 -2.83
CA THR A 24 -1.54 -9.30 -2.86
C THR A 24 -0.87 -9.11 -4.22
N HIS A 25 0.41 -8.71 -4.23
CA HIS A 25 1.17 -8.54 -5.45
C HIS A 25 2.24 -9.63 -5.60
N GLN A 26 2.23 -10.36 -6.72
CA GLN A 26 3.30 -11.32 -7.06
C GLN A 26 4.55 -10.66 -7.66
N GLY A 27 4.65 -9.32 -7.63
CA GLY A 27 5.83 -8.61 -8.07
C GLY A 27 7.07 -9.02 -7.26
N LYS A 28 8.25 -8.98 -7.89
CA LYS A 28 9.55 -9.42 -7.35
C LYS A 28 9.83 -8.96 -5.91
N MET A 29 9.35 -7.77 -5.52
CA MET A 29 9.59 -7.19 -4.20
C MET A 29 8.50 -7.50 -3.18
N CYS A 30 7.25 -7.70 -3.63
CA CYS A 30 6.12 -7.97 -2.74
C CYS A 30 6.02 -9.46 -2.39
N CYS A 31 6.51 -10.37 -3.25
CA CYS A 31 6.57 -11.81 -2.95
C CYS A 31 5.22 -12.40 -2.52
N GLY A 32 4.11 -11.94 -3.11
CA GLY A 32 2.76 -12.38 -2.73
C GLY A 32 2.18 -11.66 -1.51
N ARG A 33 2.91 -10.73 -0.88
CA ARG A 33 2.39 -9.86 0.18
C ARG A 33 1.70 -8.65 -0.40
N THR A 34 1.00 -7.92 0.47
CA THR A 34 0.39 -6.64 0.13
C THR A 34 1.45 -5.53 0.14
N PRO A 35 1.22 -4.42 -0.58
CA PRO A 35 2.15 -3.29 -0.59
C PRO A 35 2.45 -2.77 0.81
N MET A 36 1.43 -2.65 1.68
CA MET A 36 1.62 -2.14 3.03
C MET A 36 2.46 -3.10 3.91
N ALA A 37 2.24 -4.42 3.79
CA ALA A 37 3.07 -5.39 4.50
C ALA A 37 4.55 -5.27 4.08
N THR A 38 4.79 -5.17 2.77
CA THR A 38 6.15 -4.99 2.21
C THR A 38 6.80 -3.69 2.70
N PHE A 39 6.04 -2.59 2.75
CA PHE A 39 6.53 -1.31 3.25
C PHE A 39 6.93 -1.36 4.72
N MET A 40 6.10 -1.95 5.58
CA MET A 40 6.38 -2.04 7.02
C MET A 40 7.63 -2.86 7.30
N GLU A 41 7.84 -3.96 6.58
CA GLU A 41 9.09 -4.73 6.69
C GLU A 41 10.31 -3.92 6.23
N GLY A 42 10.20 -3.20 5.11
CA GLY A 42 11.25 -2.30 4.63
C GLY A 42 11.61 -1.21 5.64
N LYS A 43 10.60 -0.64 6.30
CA LYS A 43 10.79 0.38 7.35
C LYS A 43 11.61 -0.16 8.53
N GLU A 44 11.34 -1.37 9.00
CA GLU A 44 12.13 -1.98 10.08
C GLU A 44 13.57 -2.30 9.66
N ILE A 45 13.79 -2.74 8.41
CA ILE A 45 15.13 -2.93 7.86
C ILE A 45 15.91 -1.61 7.82
N CYS A 46 15.28 -0.52 7.40
CA CYS A 46 15.92 0.80 7.40
C CYS A 46 16.25 1.25 8.83
N ARG A 47 15.33 1.05 9.78
CA ARG A 47 15.53 1.41 11.18
C ARG A 47 16.69 0.66 11.83
N SER A 48 16.82 -0.64 11.55
CA SER A 48 17.93 -1.45 12.10
C SER A 48 19.30 -1.02 11.55
N LYS A 49 19.34 -0.52 10.30
CA LYS A 49 20.57 -0.01 9.68
C LYS A 49 20.97 1.39 10.13
N LEU A 50 20.01 2.21 10.58
CA LEU A 50 20.27 3.56 11.08
C LEU A 50 20.94 3.59 12.47
N ILE A 51 20.91 2.48 13.20
CA ILE A 51 21.49 2.35 14.56
C ILE A 51 22.89 1.70 14.52
N ALA A 52 23.46 1.46 13.33
CA ALA A 52 24.79 0.88 13.12
C ALA A 52 25.83 1.92 12.67
#